data_AF-W2PFK5-F1
#
_entry.id   AF-W2PFK5-F1
#
_cell.length_a   1.000
_cell.length_b   1.000
_cell.length_c   1.000
_cell.angle_alpha   90.00
_cell.angle_beta   90.00
_cell.angle_gamma   90.00
#
_symmetry.space_group_name_H-M   'P 1'
#
loop_
_entity.id
_entity.type
_entity.pdbx_description
1 polymer ?
#
loop_
_entity_poly.entity_id
_entity_poly.type
_entity_poly.pdbx_seq_one_letter_code
_entity_poly.pdbx_strand_id
1 'polypeptide(L)'
;MRTSTHIPPRNAHLDLSRAFTTESRPQPSPTFFTTTSHYSLHREMIKKPIISILDWDDTLCPTTWLHFRGLLVAHGLIDGVPPMEVETFEEKVVPSPLTSSDRQRLELLEHQVLELLQLAARFGPVFIVTAASLPWVVASAEHFLPRVRQFLLDNQRQCESKNAGIERVQVVSARDWYHHQIGTGSSQLEWKCATFEALCSHLKLQDVFARLKTRTDLISIGDARFEQEACVRMEMKASEFLRSKTMKFVEQPTLEELLEQLKMMSKMYDPMCQYDGGLHLCVSRKETSSAQDSFGDGGRFVDNALETLQLVQIDRMAALNGSAARDCDARLQQLLAAADSLTHKAHYAGHDHSYQNEPPLAAVPGARN
;
A
#
# COMPACT_ATOMS: atom_id res chain seq x y z
N MET A 1 39.05 -56.39 49.43
CA MET A 1 39.88 -55.97 48.28
C MET A 1 38.99 -55.20 47.33
N ARG A 2 39.31 -53.92 47.10
CA ARG A 2 38.53 -52.96 46.30
C ARG A 2 38.67 -53.30 44.81
N THR A 3 37.57 -53.55 44.12
CA THR A 3 37.52 -53.60 42.66
C THR A 3 37.09 -52.22 42.16
N SER A 4 38.06 -51.52 41.58
CA SER A 4 37.93 -50.19 40.98
C SER A 4 37.26 -50.33 39.61
N THR A 5 36.05 -49.82 39.45
CA THR A 5 35.38 -49.69 38.15
C THR A 5 35.81 -48.38 37.50
N HIS A 6 36.63 -48.49 36.47
CA HIS A 6 37.05 -47.39 35.59
C HIS A 6 35.85 -46.89 34.79
N ILE A 7 35.39 -45.66 35.08
CA ILE A 7 34.44 -44.91 34.27
C ILE A 7 35.27 -43.93 33.41
N PRO A 8 35.18 -43.96 32.07
CA PRO A 8 35.87 -42.99 31.23
C PRO A 8 35.19 -41.60 31.32
N PRO A 9 35.95 -40.51 31.16
CA PRO A 9 35.41 -39.16 31.33
C PRO A 9 34.39 -38.87 30.22
N ARG A 10 33.21 -38.38 30.63
CA ARG A 10 32.23 -37.78 29.72
C ARG A 10 32.89 -36.57 29.04
N ASN A 11 32.92 -36.61 27.71
CA ASN A 11 33.25 -35.47 26.87
C ASN A 11 32.41 -34.26 27.28
N ALA A 12 33.09 -33.18 27.69
CA ALA A 12 32.53 -31.85 27.66
C ALA A 12 32.36 -31.46 26.19
N HIS A 13 31.16 -31.66 25.64
CA HIS A 13 30.83 -31.19 24.31
C HIS A 13 29.92 -29.96 24.42
N LEU A 14 30.54 -28.84 24.07
CA LEU A 14 30.05 -27.47 23.96
C LEU A 14 28.53 -27.32 23.76
N ASP A 15 27.93 -26.60 24.70
CA ASP A 15 26.62 -25.99 24.56
C ASP A 15 26.68 -24.93 23.44
N LEU A 16 26.03 -25.23 22.31
CA LEU A 16 25.93 -24.34 21.14
C LEU A 16 24.84 -23.28 21.29
N SER A 17 24.28 -23.06 22.49
CA SER A 17 23.27 -22.02 22.74
C SER A 17 23.82 -20.57 22.77
N ARG A 18 25.06 -20.33 22.33
CA ARG A 18 25.70 -19.00 22.31
C ARG A 18 26.36 -18.57 21.00
N ALA A 19 26.08 -19.23 19.87
CA ALA A 19 26.70 -18.89 18.58
C ALA A 19 25.87 -17.97 17.65
N PHE A 20 24.70 -17.49 18.07
CA PHE A 20 23.91 -16.49 17.32
C PHE A 20 23.45 -15.35 18.23
N THR A 21 24.39 -14.69 18.90
CA THR A 21 24.19 -13.33 19.40
C THR A 21 25.12 -12.41 18.63
N THR A 22 24.82 -12.18 17.35
CA THR A 22 25.21 -10.90 16.75
C THR A 22 24.33 -9.86 17.41
N GLU A 23 24.87 -9.21 18.43
CA GLU A 23 24.30 -8.02 19.03
C GLU A 23 23.78 -7.10 17.92
N SER A 24 22.50 -6.78 17.97
CA SER A 24 21.91 -5.73 17.17
C SER A 24 22.64 -4.44 17.53
N ARG A 25 23.52 -3.98 16.63
CA ARG A 25 24.07 -2.62 16.70
C ARG A 25 22.88 -1.68 16.83
N PRO A 26 22.78 -0.85 17.88
CA PRO A 26 21.67 0.08 18.03
C PRO A 26 21.64 0.97 16.78
N GLN A 27 20.53 0.88 16.05
CA GLN A 27 20.21 1.81 14.98
C GLN A 27 20.12 3.21 15.62
N PRO A 28 20.84 4.22 15.11
CA PRO A 28 20.63 5.57 15.60
C PRO A 28 19.18 5.98 15.28
N SER A 29 18.42 6.35 16.32
CA SER A 29 17.16 7.05 16.15
C SER A 29 17.42 8.30 15.31
N PRO A 30 16.75 8.50 14.16
CA PRO A 30 16.91 9.74 13.42
C PRO A 30 16.21 10.84 14.23
N THR A 31 17.01 11.72 14.84
CA THR A 31 16.55 13.04 15.24
C THR A 31 16.01 13.72 13.99
N PHE A 32 14.73 14.10 13.99
CA PHE A 32 14.13 14.84 12.89
C PHE A 32 14.99 16.07 12.57
N PHE A 33 15.55 16.11 11.35
CA PHE A 33 16.42 17.20 10.93
C PHE A 33 15.60 18.48 10.72
N THR A 34 15.61 19.35 11.72
CA THR A 34 15.59 20.79 11.50
C THR A 34 16.97 21.20 11.00
N THR A 35 17.13 21.46 9.70
CA THR A 35 18.04 22.52 9.21
C THR A 35 17.84 22.79 7.73
N THR A 36 17.52 24.05 7.45
CA THR A 36 17.65 24.70 6.15
C THR A 36 19.10 24.62 5.67
N SER A 37 19.35 24.15 4.45
CA SER A 37 20.61 24.41 3.74
C SER A 37 20.39 24.38 2.22
N HIS A 38 20.34 25.58 1.65
CA HIS A 38 20.55 25.82 0.23
C HIS A 38 22.04 25.58 -0.09
N TYR A 39 22.39 24.46 -0.72
CA TYR A 39 23.55 24.36 -1.61
C TYR A 39 23.31 23.25 -2.63
N SER A 40 23.08 23.64 -3.89
CA SER A 40 23.13 22.75 -5.04
C SER A 40 24.59 22.41 -5.33
N LEU A 41 25.01 21.20 -4.98
CA LEU A 41 26.16 20.56 -5.61
C LEU A 41 25.63 19.29 -6.26
N HIS A 42 25.85 19.21 -7.58
CA HIS A 42 25.60 18.05 -8.43
C HIS A 42 26.40 16.85 -7.88
N ARG A 43 25.86 16.16 -6.88
CA ARG A 43 26.30 14.83 -6.53
C ARG A 43 25.73 13.93 -7.61
N GLU A 44 26.58 13.32 -8.43
CA GLU A 44 26.16 12.18 -9.24
C GLU A 44 25.67 11.09 -8.29
N MET A 45 24.37 11.10 -8.02
CA MET A 45 23.71 10.05 -7.28
C MET A 45 23.80 8.81 -8.16
N ILE A 46 24.56 7.81 -7.72
CA ILE A 46 24.37 6.45 -8.22
C ILE A 46 22.91 6.13 -7.94
N LYS A 47 22.07 6.21 -8.99
CA LYS A 47 20.64 5.94 -8.87
C LYS A 47 20.49 4.48 -8.49
N LYS A 48 20.28 4.24 -7.20
CA LYS A 48 19.89 2.94 -6.70
C LYS A 48 18.62 2.49 -7.45
N PRO A 49 18.52 1.21 -7.85
CA PRO A 49 17.29 0.73 -8.47
C PRO A 49 16.15 0.78 -7.45
N ILE A 50 15.00 1.34 -7.85
CA ILE A 50 13.82 1.51 -7.00
C ILE A 50 12.60 0.98 -7.76
N ILE A 51 11.71 0.32 -7.04
CA ILE A 51 10.39 -0.11 -7.51
C ILE A 51 9.39 0.28 -6.44
N SER A 52 8.27 0.84 -6.88
CA SER A 52 7.21 1.27 -5.98
C SER A 52 5.94 0.49 -6.22
N ILE A 53 5.35 0.02 -5.13
CA ILE A 53 4.08 -0.66 -5.11
C ILE A 53 3.13 0.14 -4.23
N LEU A 54 1.96 0.48 -4.77
CA LEU A 54 0.91 1.20 -4.07
C LEU A 54 -0.36 0.36 -4.08
N ASP A 55 -1.11 0.32 -2.99
CA ASP A 55 -2.47 -0.21 -3.01
C ASP A 55 -3.47 0.80 -3.62
N TRP A 56 -4.68 0.36 -3.96
CA TRP A 56 -5.74 1.22 -4.48
C TRP A 56 -6.73 1.66 -3.40
N ASP A 57 -7.31 0.70 -2.68
CA ASP A 57 -8.46 0.89 -1.78
C ASP A 57 -7.98 1.52 -0.48
N ASP A 58 -8.65 2.58 -0.03
CA ASP A 58 -8.26 3.41 1.12
C ASP A 58 -6.79 3.93 1.12
N THR A 59 -6.11 3.81 -0.02
CA THR A 59 -4.72 4.25 -0.25
C THR A 59 -4.65 5.32 -1.33
N LEU A 60 -5.25 5.08 -2.50
CA LEU A 60 -5.37 6.05 -3.59
C LEU A 60 -6.84 6.45 -3.81
N CYS A 61 -7.75 5.51 -3.62
CA CYS A 61 -9.19 5.71 -3.70
C CYS A 61 -9.79 5.72 -2.29
N PRO A 62 -10.63 6.71 -1.93
CA PRO A 62 -11.18 6.83 -0.57
C PRO A 62 -12.41 5.91 -0.41
N THR A 63 -12.24 4.60 -0.65
CA THR A 63 -13.32 3.64 -0.79
C THR A 63 -14.24 3.52 0.41
N THR A 64 -13.67 3.52 1.62
CA THR A 64 -14.45 3.48 2.86
C THR A 64 -15.23 4.77 3.07
N TRP A 65 -14.64 5.92 2.75
CA TRP A 65 -15.36 7.19 2.80
C TRP A 65 -16.50 7.22 1.77
N LEU A 66 -16.26 6.77 0.54
CA LEU A 66 -17.28 6.67 -0.52
C LEU A 66 -18.44 5.76 -0.08
N HIS A 67 -18.12 4.65 0.60
CA HIS A 67 -19.09 3.75 1.20
C HIS A 67 -19.95 4.48 2.24
N PHE A 68 -19.34 5.06 3.26
CA PHE A 68 -20.07 5.73 4.34
C PHE A 68 -20.88 6.94 3.86
N ARG A 69 -20.45 7.59 2.79
CA ARG A 69 -21.21 8.67 2.14
C ARG A 69 -22.37 8.18 1.28
N GLY A 70 -22.56 6.86 1.11
CA GLY A 70 -23.60 6.29 0.25
C GLY A 70 -23.36 6.49 -1.25
N LEU A 71 -22.15 6.91 -1.63
CA LEU A 71 -21.82 7.21 -3.03
C LEU A 71 -21.67 5.93 -3.85
N LEU A 72 -21.09 4.88 -3.28
CA LEU A 72 -20.95 3.60 -3.98
C LEU A 72 -22.32 3.01 -4.34
N VAL A 73 -23.29 3.06 -3.42
CA VAL A 73 -24.67 2.61 -3.68
C VAL A 73 -25.35 3.51 -4.70
N ALA A 74 -25.21 4.84 -4.57
CA ALA A 74 -25.84 5.81 -5.48
C ALA A 74 -25.36 5.65 -6.93
N HIS A 75 -24.13 5.17 -7.12
CA HIS A 75 -23.54 4.91 -8.43
C HIS A 75 -23.67 3.44 -8.88
N GLY A 76 -24.38 2.59 -8.12
CA GLY A 76 -24.62 1.20 -8.47
C GLY A 76 -23.36 0.32 -8.44
N LEU A 77 -22.33 0.73 -7.70
CA LEU A 77 -21.08 -0.02 -7.57
C LEU A 77 -21.15 -1.10 -6.49
N ILE A 78 -22.07 -0.97 -5.53
CA ILE A 78 -22.38 -1.97 -4.50
C ILE A 78 -23.90 -2.04 -4.28
N ASP A 79 -24.38 -3.16 -3.75
CA ASP A 79 -25.78 -3.33 -3.36
C ASP A 79 -26.06 -2.54 -2.07
N GLY A 80 -27.17 -1.80 -2.01
CA GLY A 80 -27.63 -1.08 -0.80
C GLY A 80 -28.31 -1.99 0.24
N VAL A 81 -28.19 -3.31 0.08
CA VAL A 81 -28.79 -4.34 0.94
C VAL A 81 -27.63 -5.12 1.55
N PRO A 82 -27.54 -5.24 2.89
CA PRO A 82 -26.47 -6.01 3.52
C PRO A 82 -26.49 -7.46 3.00
N PRO A 83 -25.32 -8.08 2.77
CA PRO A 83 -25.26 -9.49 2.41
C PRO A 83 -26.00 -10.28 3.50
N MET A 84 -26.92 -11.13 3.07
CA MET A 84 -27.95 -11.76 3.91
C MET A 84 -27.41 -12.80 4.93
N GLU A 85 -26.12 -12.77 5.27
CA GLU A 85 -25.44 -13.84 6.04
C GLU A 85 -24.58 -13.36 7.22
N VAL A 86 -24.54 -12.08 7.59
CA VAL A 86 -23.79 -11.65 8.78
C VAL A 86 -24.59 -10.69 9.67
N GLU A 87 -24.96 -11.17 10.87
CA GLU A 87 -25.67 -10.44 11.94
C GLU A 87 -24.79 -9.38 12.65
N THR A 88 -23.90 -8.68 11.95
CA THR A 88 -23.07 -7.62 12.54
C THR A 88 -23.54 -6.25 12.06
N PHE A 89 -24.61 -5.75 12.68
CA PHE A 89 -24.89 -4.31 12.86
C PHE A 89 -24.58 -3.35 11.69
N GLU A 90 -24.90 -3.70 10.44
CA GLU A 90 -24.75 -2.75 9.33
C GLU A 90 -25.92 -1.76 9.34
N GLU A 91 -25.63 -0.51 9.74
CA GLU A 91 -26.47 0.62 9.39
C GLU A 91 -26.67 0.61 7.87
N LYS A 92 -27.93 0.50 7.42
CA LYS A 92 -28.28 0.54 6.01
C LYS A 92 -27.74 1.83 5.39
N VAL A 93 -26.66 1.73 4.63
CA VAL A 93 -26.09 2.87 3.92
C VAL A 93 -27.09 3.31 2.86
N VAL A 94 -27.63 4.52 3.01
CA VAL A 94 -28.60 5.08 2.08
C VAL A 94 -27.85 5.72 0.91
N PRO A 95 -28.23 5.46 -0.35
CA PRO A 95 -27.63 6.14 -1.49
C PRO A 95 -27.78 7.66 -1.35
N SER A 96 -26.67 8.38 -1.51
CA SER A 96 -26.62 9.84 -1.48
C SER A 96 -25.88 10.35 -2.71
N PRO A 97 -26.38 11.42 -3.37
CA PRO A 97 -25.72 11.97 -4.55
C PRO A 97 -24.39 12.63 -4.22
N LEU A 98 -23.47 12.63 -5.19
CA LEU A 98 -22.22 13.36 -5.12
C LEU A 98 -22.49 14.87 -5.11
N THR A 99 -22.18 15.55 -4.00
CA THR A 99 -22.36 17.00 -3.90
C THR A 99 -21.20 17.76 -4.57
N SER A 100 -21.39 19.04 -4.90
CA SER A 100 -20.31 19.89 -5.42
C SER A 100 -19.13 20.02 -4.45
N SER A 101 -19.40 20.00 -3.14
CA SER A 101 -18.35 20.00 -2.11
C SER A 101 -17.58 18.68 -2.08
N ASP A 102 -18.27 17.54 -2.21
CA ASP A 102 -17.63 16.23 -2.33
C ASP A 102 -16.74 16.17 -3.59
N ARG A 103 -17.23 16.68 -4.73
CA ARG A 103 -16.44 16.77 -5.97
C ARG A 103 -15.17 17.59 -5.79
N GLN A 104 -15.26 18.78 -5.19
CA GLN A 104 -14.08 19.63 -4.94
C GLN A 104 -13.05 18.92 -4.05
N ARG A 105 -13.49 18.21 -3.01
CA ARG A 105 -12.57 17.44 -2.15
C ARG A 105 -11.93 16.26 -2.88
N LEU A 106 -12.68 15.57 -3.72
CA LEU A 106 -12.14 14.52 -4.59
C LEU A 106 -11.14 15.08 -5.61
N GLU A 107 -11.35 16.29 -6.15
CA GLU A 107 -10.37 16.92 -7.06
C GLU A 107 -9.04 17.24 -6.38
N LEU A 108 -9.08 17.65 -5.10
CA LEU A 108 -7.88 17.80 -4.28
C LEU A 108 -7.18 16.46 -4.08
N LEU A 109 -7.95 15.39 -3.85
CA LEU A 109 -7.41 14.04 -3.71
C LEU A 109 -6.75 13.56 -5.00
N GLU A 110 -7.43 13.71 -6.14
CA GLU A 110 -6.89 13.39 -7.47
C GLU A 110 -5.57 14.10 -7.72
N HIS A 111 -5.48 15.38 -7.35
CA HIS A 111 -4.23 16.13 -7.48
C HIS A 111 -3.09 15.50 -6.68
N GLN A 112 -3.34 15.09 -5.44
CA GLN A 112 -2.35 14.45 -4.57
C GLN A 112 -1.97 13.04 -5.04
N VAL A 113 -2.93 12.26 -5.53
CA VAL A 113 -2.67 10.94 -6.13
C VAL A 113 -1.78 11.06 -7.36
N LEU A 114 -2.10 11.97 -8.27
CA LEU A 114 -1.32 12.19 -9.49
C LEU A 114 0.10 12.68 -9.15
N GLU A 115 0.23 13.62 -8.22
CA GLU A 115 1.53 14.12 -7.75
C GLU A 115 2.40 12.99 -7.21
N LEU A 116 1.85 12.11 -6.37
CA LEU A 116 2.56 10.97 -5.81
C LEU A 116 2.97 9.95 -6.88
N LEU A 117 2.05 9.56 -7.78
CA LEU A 117 2.32 8.58 -8.83
C LEU A 117 3.39 9.08 -9.81
N GLN A 118 3.31 10.35 -10.22
CA GLN A 118 4.30 10.98 -11.10
C GLN A 118 5.65 11.14 -10.39
N LEU A 119 5.65 11.56 -9.12
CA LEU A 119 6.87 11.63 -8.32
C LEU A 119 7.53 10.26 -8.24
N ALA A 120 6.77 9.21 -7.94
CA ALA A 120 7.27 7.86 -7.83
C ALA A 120 7.87 7.34 -9.14
N ALA A 121 7.19 7.59 -10.26
CA ALA A 121 7.61 7.18 -11.59
C ALA A 121 8.95 7.81 -12.04
N ARG A 122 9.34 8.95 -11.46
CA ARG A 122 10.67 9.56 -11.71
C ARG A 122 11.84 8.77 -11.12
N PHE A 123 11.58 7.92 -10.13
CA PHE A 123 12.61 7.10 -9.46
C PHE A 123 12.69 5.68 -10.02
N GLY A 124 11.59 5.15 -10.54
CA GLY A 124 11.54 3.81 -11.11
C GLY A 124 10.12 3.36 -11.47
N PRO A 125 9.94 2.08 -11.83
CA PRO A 125 8.63 1.52 -12.14
C PRO A 125 7.67 1.59 -10.94
N VAL A 126 6.40 1.87 -11.24
CA VAL A 126 5.32 1.96 -10.26
C VAL A 126 4.23 0.95 -10.61
N PHE A 127 3.80 0.18 -9.61
CA PHE A 127 2.71 -0.77 -9.72
C PHE A 127 1.62 -0.44 -8.70
N ILE A 128 0.39 -0.29 -9.16
CA ILE A 128 -0.79 -0.28 -8.31
C ILE A 128 -1.24 -1.74 -8.15
N VAL A 129 -1.15 -2.30 -6.95
CA VAL A 129 -1.47 -3.71 -6.66
C VAL A 129 -2.65 -3.77 -5.69
N THR A 130 -3.84 -4.10 -6.21
CA THR A 130 -5.09 -4.19 -5.42
C THR A 130 -5.52 -5.63 -5.17
N ALA A 131 -6.20 -5.87 -4.04
CA ALA A 131 -6.93 -7.10 -3.75
C ALA A 131 -8.40 -7.07 -4.25
N ALA A 132 -8.80 -6.01 -4.95
CA ALA A 132 -10.07 -5.90 -5.67
C ALA A 132 -9.93 -6.35 -7.13
N SER A 133 -11.04 -6.49 -7.85
CA SER A 133 -11.03 -6.76 -9.29
C SER A 133 -10.57 -5.54 -10.10
N LEU A 134 -10.08 -5.76 -11.32
CA LEU A 134 -9.75 -4.64 -12.22
C LEU A 134 -10.99 -3.80 -12.63
N PRO A 135 -12.17 -4.40 -12.90
CA PRO A 135 -13.41 -3.63 -13.08
C PRO A 135 -13.73 -2.68 -11.93
N TRP A 136 -13.46 -3.07 -10.68
CA TRP A 136 -13.64 -2.18 -9.53
C TRP A 136 -12.74 -0.94 -9.59
N VAL A 137 -11.46 -1.11 -9.90
CA VAL A 137 -10.52 0.02 -10.08
C VAL A 137 -11.00 0.95 -11.18
N VAL A 138 -11.45 0.40 -12.32
CA VAL A 138 -11.95 1.19 -13.45
C VAL A 138 -13.19 1.99 -13.04
N ALA A 139 -14.19 1.34 -12.47
CA ALA A 139 -15.47 1.96 -12.12
C ALA A 139 -15.31 3.01 -11.01
N SER A 140 -14.56 2.69 -9.96
CA SER A 140 -14.29 3.64 -8.87
C SER A 140 -13.50 4.87 -9.35
N ALA A 141 -12.51 4.68 -10.24
CA ALA A 141 -11.78 5.81 -10.83
C ALA A 141 -12.67 6.64 -11.76
N GLU A 142 -13.51 6.01 -12.58
CA GLU A 142 -14.41 6.70 -13.50
C GLU A 142 -15.40 7.62 -12.80
N HIS A 143 -16.01 7.15 -11.71
CA HIS A 143 -17.01 7.92 -10.99
C HIS A 143 -16.42 8.98 -10.06
N PHE A 144 -15.27 8.70 -9.44
CA PHE A 144 -14.79 9.54 -8.34
C PHE A 144 -13.43 10.20 -8.58
N LEU A 145 -12.58 9.61 -9.44
CA LEU A 145 -11.21 10.07 -9.74
C LEU A 145 -10.91 10.12 -11.26
N PRO A 146 -11.70 10.84 -12.08
CA PRO A 146 -11.64 10.77 -13.54
C PRO A 146 -10.30 11.20 -14.16
N ARG A 147 -9.55 12.12 -13.53
CA ARG A 147 -8.20 12.53 -13.95
C ARG A 147 -7.18 11.42 -13.67
N VAL A 148 -7.35 10.68 -12.57
CA VAL A 148 -6.53 9.49 -12.27
C VAL A 148 -6.84 8.39 -13.29
N ARG A 149 -8.12 8.14 -13.61
CA ARG A 149 -8.50 7.22 -14.69
C ARG A 149 -7.83 7.57 -16.01
N GLN A 150 -7.92 8.84 -16.42
CA GLN A 150 -7.30 9.30 -17.67
C GLN A 150 -5.78 9.08 -17.66
N PHE A 151 -5.12 9.43 -16.56
CA PHE A 151 -3.68 9.20 -16.40
C PHE A 151 -3.30 7.72 -16.53
N LEU A 152 -4.06 6.81 -15.91
CA LEU A 152 -3.78 5.36 -16.01
C LEU A 152 -3.98 4.83 -17.44
N LEU A 153 -5.01 5.30 -18.16
CA LEU A 153 -5.23 4.93 -19.56
C LEU A 153 -4.11 5.45 -20.48
N ASP A 154 -3.67 6.69 -20.28
CA ASP A 154 -2.59 7.28 -21.07
C ASP A 154 -1.27 6.52 -20.83
N ASN A 155 -0.98 6.16 -19.58
CA ASN A 155 0.20 5.34 -19.22
C ASN A 155 0.16 3.96 -19.90
N GLN A 156 -1.00 3.30 -19.94
CA GLN A 156 -1.14 2.01 -20.60
C GLN A 156 -0.90 2.10 -22.11
N ARG A 157 -1.51 3.07 -22.79
CA ARG A 157 -1.32 3.29 -24.23
C ARG A 157 0.16 3.55 -24.56
N GLN A 158 0.86 4.25 -23.68
CA GLN A 158 2.30 4.51 -23.82
C GLN A 158 3.15 3.25 -23.62
N CYS A 159 2.76 2.34 -22.72
CA CYS A 159 3.45 1.06 -22.52
C CYS A 159 3.34 0.11 -23.73
N GLU A 160 2.23 0.17 -24.46
CA GLU A 160 2.01 -0.61 -25.69
C GLU A 160 2.87 -0.10 -26.87
N SER A 161 3.20 1.19 -26.87
CA SER A 161 4.14 1.78 -27.81
C SER A 161 5.57 1.45 -27.37
N LYS A 162 6.39 0.85 -28.26
CA LYS A 162 7.77 0.36 -27.96
C LYS A 162 8.80 1.42 -27.53
N ASN A 163 8.38 2.60 -27.07
CA ASN A 163 9.27 3.63 -26.54
C ASN A 163 9.69 3.28 -25.11
N ALA A 164 10.91 2.74 -24.99
CA ALA A 164 11.51 2.21 -23.78
C ALA A 164 11.82 3.24 -22.67
N GLY A 165 11.39 4.50 -22.78
CA GLY A 165 11.84 5.61 -21.93
C GLY A 165 10.79 6.33 -21.09
N ILE A 166 9.53 5.89 -21.09
CA ILE A 166 8.42 6.63 -20.44
C ILE A 166 8.06 6.02 -19.08
N GLU A 167 7.67 6.90 -18.16
CA GLU A 167 7.06 6.64 -16.86
C GLU A 167 6.12 5.43 -16.91
N ARG A 168 6.31 4.45 -16.02
CA ARG A 168 5.52 3.21 -16.02
C ARG A 168 4.72 3.11 -14.75
N VAL A 169 3.49 3.59 -14.78
CA VAL A 169 2.47 3.24 -13.79
C VAL A 169 1.59 2.14 -14.37
N GLN A 170 1.54 0.99 -13.72
CA GLN A 170 0.75 -0.17 -14.18
C GLN A 170 -0.17 -0.65 -13.07
N VAL A 171 -1.38 -1.10 -13.44
CA VAL A 171 -2.35 -1.65 -12.48
C VAL A 171 -2.34 -3.18 -12.54
N VAL A 172 -2.32 -3.81 -11.37
CA VAL A 172 -2.38 -5.26 -11.19
C VAL A 172 -3.46 -5.58 -10.16
N SER A 173 -4.48 -6.33 -10.60
CA SER A 173 -5.41 -6.97 -9.67
C SER A 173 -4.82 -8.30 -9.23
N ALA A 174 -4.36 -8.36 -7.98
CA ALA A 174 -3.87 -9.59 -7.36
C ALA A 174 -5.01 -10.62 -7.22
N ARG A 175 -6.23 -10.14 -6.96
CA ARG A 175 -7.44 -10.99 -6.92
C ARG A 175 -7.70 -11.67 -8.25
N ASP A 176 -7.78 -10.92 -9.35
CA ASP A 176 -8.10 -11.49 -10.67
C ASP A 176 -7.07 -12.54 -11.12
N TRP A 177 -5.81 -12.40 -10.68
CA TRP A 177 -4.75 -13.37 -10.99
C TRP A 177 -4.85 -14.63 -10.14
N TYR A 178 -5.09 -14.49 -8.84
CA TYR A 178 -4.84 -15.57 -7.89
C TYR A 178 -6.10 -16.17 -7.26
N HIS A 179 -7.24 -15.47 -7.29
CA HIS A 179 -8.49 -15.94 -6.69
C HIS A 179 -8.92 -17.32 -7.21
N HIS A 180 -8.76 -17.55 -8.51
CA HIS A 180 -9.08 -18.85 -9.13
C HIS A 180 -7.91 -19.84 -9.13
N GLN A 181 -6.66 -19.39 -8.99
CA GLN A 181 -5.47 -20.22 -9.14
C GLN A 181 -4.93 -20.78 -7.81
N ILE A 182 -5.08 -20.03 -6.70
CA ILE A 182 -4.58 -20.43 -5.38
C ILE A 182 -5.69 -21.08 -4.52
N GLY A 183 -6.91 -21.19 -5.07
CA GLY A 183 -8.06 -21.81 -4.41
C GLY A 183 -8.82 -20.84 -3.50
N THR A 184 -10.08 -21.18 -3.19
CA THR A 184 -11.07 -20.35 -2.49
C THR A 184 -10.73 -20.01 -1.02
N GLY A 185 -9.53 -20.35 -0.54
CA GLY A 185 -9.09 -20.15 0.85
C GLY A 185 -7.86 -19.26 1.01
N SER A 186 -7.28 -18.73 -0.08
CA SER A 186 -6.07 -17.90 0.00
C SER A 186 -6.39 -16.48 0.47
N SER A 187 -5.64 -15.99 1.45
CA SER A 187 -5.81 -14.65 2.03
C SER A 187 -5.31 -13.55 1.08
N GLN A 188 -5.78 -12.31 1.24
CA GLN A 188 -5.28 -11.15 0.46
C GLN A 188 -3.75 -10.99 0.56
N LEU A 189 -3.18 -11.33 1.72
CA LEU A 189 -1.74 -11.36 1.92
C LEU A 189 -1.04 -12.31 0.94
N GLU A 190 -1.59 -13.50 0.70
CA GLU A 190 -1.00 -14.49 -0.21
C GLU A 190 -1.06 -14.01 -1.65
N TRP A 191 -2.17 -13.40 -2.07
CA TRP A 191 -2.30 -12.78 -3.39
C TRP A 191 -1.24 -11.68 -3.59
N LYS A 192 -1.06 -10.81 -2.59
CA LYS A 192 -0.06 -9.74 -2.66
C LYS A 192 1.36 -10.27 -2.63
N CYS A 193 1.67 -11.27 -1.79
CA CYS A 193 2.98 -11.94 -1.80
C CYS A 193 3.30 -12.55 -3.16
N ALA A 194 2.36 -13.29 -3.75
CA ALA A 194 2.54 -13.90 -5.07
C ALA A 194 2.71 -12.85 -6.17
N THR A 195 1.95 -11.75 -6.10
CA THR A 195 2.08 -10.62 -7.03
C THR A 195 3.45 -9.96 -6.92
N PHE A 196 3.93 -9.68 -5.72
CA PHE A 196 5.23 -9.03 -5.49
C PHE A 196 6.38 -9.90 -6.03
N GLU A 197 6.30 -11.21 -5.82
CA GLU A 197 7.25 -12.17 -6.37
C GLU A 197 7.22 -12.20 -7.91
N ALA A 198 6.03 -12.22 -8.51
CA ALA A 198 5.86 -12.18 -9.95
C ALA A 198 6.44 -10.90 -10.56
N LEU A 199 6.21 -9.74 -9.92
CA LEU A 199 6.78 -8.45 -10.34
C LEU A 199 8.31 -8.43 -10.24
N CYS A 200 8.87 -8.91 -9.13
CA CYS A 200 10.32 -9.01 -8.96
C CYS A 200 10.95 -9.94 -10.01
N SER A 201 10.30 -11.05 -10.31
CA SER A 201 10.73 -11.99 -11.35
C SER A 201 10.67 -11.36 -12.74
N HIS A 202 9.55 -10.70 -13.06
CA HIS A 202 9.32 -10.01 -14.34
C HIS A 202 10.37 -8.93 -14.61
N LEU A 203 10.74 -8.17 -13.56
CA LEU A 203 11.76 -7.12 -13.64
C LEU A 203 13.20 -7.65 -13.54
N LYS A 204 13.37 -8.96 -13.38
CA LYS A 204 14.68 -9.64 -13.32
C LYS A 204 15.62 -9.01 -12.28
N LEU A 205 15.14 -8.79 -11.06
CA LEU A 205 15.90 -8.03 -10.06
C LEU A 205 17.22 -8.70 -9.66
N GLN A 206 17.31 -10.01 -9.78
CA GLN A 206 18.57 -10.73 -9.60
C GLN A 206 19.60 -10.35 -10.67
N ASP A 207 19.20 -10.22 -11.95
CA ASP A 207 20.08 -9.77 -13.03
C ASP A 207 20.47 -8.29 -12.84
N VAL A 208 19.52 -7.46 -12.41
CA VAL A 208 19.77 -6.05 -12.06
C VAL A 208 20.85 -5.96 -10.97
N PHE A 209 20.74 -6.76 -9.92
CA PHE A 209 21.76 -6.84 -8.87
C PHE A 209 23.08 -7.40 -9.38
N ALA A 210 23.06 -8.47 -10.18
CA ALA A 210 24.27 -9.05 -10.74
C ALA A 210 25.07 -8.02 -11.55
N ARG A 211 24.38 -7.12 -12.26
CA ARG A 211 24.96 -6.02 -13.05
C ARG A 211 25.39 -4.81 -12.21
N LEU A 212 24.53 -4.33 -11.31
CA LEU A 212 24.75 -3.08 -10.57
C LEU A 212 25.45 -3.25 -9.23
N LYS A 213 25.54 -4.49 -8.73
CA LYS A 213 26.03 -4.83 -7.38
C LYS A 213 25.37 -4.01 -6.26
N THR A 214 24.13 -3.59 -6.51
CA THR A 214 23.37 -2.69 -5.64
C THR A 214 21.98 -3.27 -5.45
N ARG A 215 21.53 -3.38 -4.20
CA ARG A 215 20.19 -3.87 -3.88
C ARG A 215 19.12 -2.93 -4.44
N THR A 216 18.03 -3.52 -4.90
CA THR A 216 16.83 -2.77 -5.30
C THR A 216 16.00 -2.43 -4.06
N ASP A 217 15.61 -1.17 -3.92
CA ASP A 217 14.60 -0.79 -2.94
C ASP A 217 13.22 -1.13 -3.48
N LEU A 218 12.50 -1.96 -2.72
CA LEU A 218 11.09 -2.22 -2.92
C LEU A 218 10.34 -1.34 -1.93
N ILE A 219 9.69 -0.29 -2.44
CA ILE A 219 8.89 0.65 -1.67
C ILE A 219 7.43 0.19 -1.74
N SER A 220 6.81 -0.05 -0.60
CA SER A 220 5.40 -0.45 -0.50
C SER A 220 4.58 0.58 0.28
N ILE A 221 3.46 1.01 -0.28
CA ILE A 221 2.56 2.01 0.29
C ILE A 221 1.15 1.44 0.27
N GLY A 222 0.48 1.40 1.41
CA GLY A 222 -0.87 0.85 1.53
C GLY A 222 -1.43 1.14 2.92
N ASP A 223 -2.75 1.15 3.06
CA ASP A 223 -3.42 1.30 4.36
C ASP A 223 -3.44 -0.02 5.14
N ALA A 224 -3.60 -1.15 4.45
CA ALA A 224 -3.59 -2.44 5.08
C ALA A 224 -2.17 -2.90 5.50
N ARG A 225 -2.17 -3.89 6.37
CA ARG A 225 -0.97 -4.59 6.83
C ARG A 225 -0.40 -5.53 5.77
N PHE A 226 -1.20 -5.90 4.78
CA PHE A 226 -0.84 -6.92 3.79
C PHE A 226 0.28 -6.48 2.85
N GLU A 227 0.27 -5.22 2.42
CA GLU A 227 1.30 -4.63 1.56
C GLU A 227 2.62 -4.54 2.32
N GLN A 228 2.55 -4.04 3.56
CA GLN A 228 3.71 -3.93 4.44
C GLN A 228 4.33 -5.31 4.69
N GLU A 229 3.52 -6.31 5.05
CA GLU A 229 4.00 -7.66 5.31
C GLU A 229 4.52 -8.35 4.04
N ALA A 230 3.82 -8.25 2.91
CA ALA A 230 4.28 -8.79 1.63
C ALA A 230 5.65 -8.22 1.22
N CYS A 231 5.85 -6.91 1.39
CA CYS A 231 7.10 -6.24 1.09
C CYS A 231 8.26 -6.78 1.96
N VAL A 232 8.03 -6.94 3.27
CA VAL A 232 9.04 -7.46 4.21
C VAL A 232 9.34 -8.94 3.94
N ARG A 233 8.31 -9.75 3.68
CA ARG A 233 8.49 -11.17 3.30
C ARG A 233 9.31 -11.30 2.02
N MET A 234 9.15 -10.38 1.07
CA MET A 234 9.94 -10.37 -0.16
C MET A 234 11.41 -10.03 0.09
N GLU A 235 11.72 -9.07 0.98
CA GLU A 235 13.12 -8.88 1.42
C GLU A 235 13.67 -10.13 2.12
N MET A 236 12.91 -10.77 3.01
CA MET A 236 13.37 -11.96 3.73
C MET A 236 13.74 -13.10 2.76
N LYS A 237 12.92 -13.31 1.72
CA LYS A 237 13.14 -14.31 0.68
C LYS A 237 14.32 -13.97 -0.26
N ALA A 238 14.58 -12.68 -0.50
CA ALA A 238 15.55 -12.21 -1.49
C ALA A 238 16.54 -11.16 -0.92
N SER A 239 16.97 -11.36 0.33
CA SER A 239 17.73 -10.35 1.09
C SER A 239 19.08 -9.98 0.49
N GLU A 240 19.62 -10.82 -0.41
CA GLU A 240 20.86 -10.54 -1.13
C GLU A 240 20.71 -9.30 -2.03
N PHE A 241 19.59 -9.20 -2.76
CA PHE A 241 19.38 -8.22 -3.82
C PHE A 241 18.20 -7.28 -3.60
N LEU A 242 17.37 -7.50 -2.58
CA LEU A 242 16.26 -6.63 -2.21
C LEU A 242 16.46 -5.95 -0.86
N ARG A 243 15.79 -4.82 -0.71
CA ARG A 243 15.63 -4.10 0.54
C ARG A 243 14.21 -3.55 0.61
N SER A 244 13.50 -3.81 1.69
CA SER A 244 12.13 -3.34 1.86
C SER A 244 12.11 -1.96 2.51
N LYS A 245 11.20 -1.13 2.00
CA LYS A 245 10.82 0.14 2.59
C LYS A 245 9.30 0.24 2.56
N THR A 246 8.66 0.57 3.67
CA THR A 246 7.19 0.52 3.76
C THR A 246 6.65 1.79 4.39
N MET A 247 5.53 2.30 3.89
CA MET A 247 4.74 3.32 4.56
C MET A 247 3.29 2.82 4.67
N LYS A 248 2.91 2.37 5.87
CA LYS A 248 1.55 1.91 6.17
C LYS A 248 0.68 3.11 6.54
N PHE A 249 -0.40 3.34 5.80
CA PHE A 249 -1.40 4.33 6.11
C PHE A 249 -2.36 3.83 7.19
N VAL A 250 -3.18 4.72 7.71
CA VAL A 250 -4.28 4.44 8.62
C VAL A 250 -5.41 3.79 7.83
N GLU A 251 -5.91 2.66 8.34
CA GLU A 251 -7.06 1.95 7.77
C GLU A 251 -8.35 2.74 7.92
N GLN A 252 -9.24 2.60 6.94
CA GLN A 252 -10.54 3.27 6.90
C GLN A 252 -10.41 4.79 7.16
N PRO A 253 -9.57 5.51 6.39
CA PRO A 253 -9.35 6.92 6.61
C PRO A 253 -10.59 7.73 6.24
N THR A 254 -10.80 8.84 6.95
CA THR A 254 -11.62 9.92 6.40
C THR A 254 -10.99 10.48 5.11
N LEU A 255 -11.75 11.21 4.30
CA LEU A 255 -11.20 11.84 3.10
C LEU A 255 -10.08 12.84 3.44
N GLU A 256 -10.24 13.55 4.55
CA GLU A 256 -9.26 14.51 5.07
C GLU A 256 -8.00 13.81 5.58
N GLU A 257 -8.13 12.68 6.30
CA GLU A 257 -6.99 11.84 6.70
C GLU A 257 -6.26 11.30 5.47
N LEU A 258 -6.96 10.79 4.45
CA LEU A 258 -6.32 10.29 3.24
C LEU A 258 -5.53 11.38 2.51
N LEU A 259 -6.10 12.59 2.43
CA LEU A 259 -5.40 13.78 1.90
C LEU A 259 -4.13 14.12 2.71
N GLU A 260 -4.20 14.07 4.04
CA GLU A 260 -3.06 14.31 4.92
C GLU A 260 -1.95 13.26 4.70
N GLN A 261 -2.33 11.99 4.55
CA GLN A 261 -1.41 10.87 4.32
C GLN A 261 -0.72 10.92 2.96
N LEU A 262 -1.46 11.24 1.88
CA LEU A 262 -0.87 11.41 0.56
C LEU A 262 0.10 12.58 0.51
N LYS A 263 -0.23 13.72 1.15
CA LYS A 263 0.69 14.86 1.30
C LYS A 263 1.95 14.46 2.08
N MET A 264 1.79 13.71 3.17
CA MET A 264 2.90 13.22 3.97
C MET A 264 3.80 12.28 3.16
N MET A 265 3.20 11.34 2.42
CA MET A 265 3.92 10.42 1.54
C MET A 265 4.68 11.16 0.43
N SER A 266 4.06 12.12 -0.27
CA SER A 266 4.74 12.92 -1.29
C SER A 266 5.96 13.66 -0.74
N LYS A 267 5.87 14.24 0.47
CA LYS A 267 7.01 14.86 1.15
C LYS A 267 8.09 13.86 1.56
N MET A 268 7.69 12.66 1.97
CA MET A 268 8.57 11.62 2.51
C MET A 268 9.18 10.73 1.41
N TYR A 269 8.65 10.74 0.19
CA TYR A 269 9.02 9.80 -0.87
C TYR A 269 10.49 9.93 -1.28
N ASP A 270 10.99 11.14 -1.56
CA ASP A 270 12.40 11.36 -1.90
C ASP A 270 13.35 11.01 -0.72
N PRO A 271 13.10 11.47 0.53
CA PRO A 271 13.85 11.01 1.70
C PRO A 271 13.86 9.47 1.86
N MET A 272 12.71 8.82 1.65
CA MET A 272 12.62 7.36 1.67
C MET A 272 13.49 6.74 0.59
N CYS A 273 13.49 7.25 -0.64
CA CYS A 273 14.33 6.76 -1.73
C CYS A 273 15.83 6.88 -1.40
N GLN A 274 16.24 7.99 -0.76
CA GLN A 274 17.63 8.26 -0.42
C GLN A 274 18.13 7.50 0.83
N TYR A 275 17.23 6.93 1.62
CA TYR A 275 17.61 6.25 2.87
C TYR A 275 18.45 4.97 2.62
N ASP A 276 19.63 4.89 3.22
CA ASP A 276 20.59 3.80 2.98
C ASP A 276 20.27 2.47 3.71
N GLY A 277 19.17 2.40 4.47
CA GLY A 277 18.72 1.21 5.19
C GLY A 277 17.33 0.72 4.76
N GLY A 278 16.87 -0.37 5.36
CA GLY A 278 15.45 -0.72 5.34
C GLY A 278 14.69 0.29 6.21
N LEU A 279 13.50 0.70 5.79
CA LEU A 279 12.77 1.79 6.45
C LEU A 279 11.29 1.45 6.53
N HIS A 280 10.78 1.32 7.75
CA HIS A 280 9.38 0.95 7.97
C HIS A 280 8.68 2.05 8.76
N LEU A 281 7.70 2.67 8.12
CA LEU A 281 6.93 3.78 8.64
C LEU A 281 5.46 3.37 8.76
N CYS A 282 4.80 3.86 9.78
CA CYS A 282 3.36 3.76 9.98
C CYS A 282 2.81 5.16 10.26
N VAL A 283 1.73 5.52 9.58
CA VAL A 283 0.91 6.65 9.97
C VAL A 283 -0.06 6.18 11.04
N SER A 284 -0.19 6.97 12.10
CA SER A 284 -1.12 6.71 13.20
C SER A 284 -1.89 7.98 13.55
N ARG A 285 -3.11 7.82 14.07
CA ARG A 285 -3.89 8.93 14.62
C ARG A 285 -3.25 9.39 15.92
N LYS A 286 -3.08 10.70 16.11
CA LYS A 286 -2.60 11.28 17.38
C LYS A 286 -3.65 11.04 18.47
N GLU A 287 -3.21 10.66 19.66
CA GLU A 287 -4.10 10.60 20.82
C GLU A 287 -4.55 12.02 21.15
N THR A 288 -5.85 12.30 21.09
CA THR A 288 -6.40 13.53 21.64
C THR A 288 -6.33 13.41 23.15
N SER A 289 -5.38 14.08 23.81
CA SER A 289 -5.40 14.25 25.26
C SER A 289 -6.76 14.81 25.65
N SER A 290 -7.61 13.98 26.26
CA SER A 290 -8.91 14.42 26.76
C SER A 290 -8.68 15.59 27.72
N ALA A 291 -9.25 16.74 27.39
CA ALA A 291 -9.24 17.93 28.22
C ALA A 291 -9.90 17.62 29.57
N GLN A 292 -9.09 17.36 30.59
CA GLN A 292 -9.40 17.72 31.96
C GLN A 292 -8.62 19.00 32.27
N ASP A 293 -9.39 20.09 32.36
CA ASP A 293 -9.28 21.18 33.32
C ASP A 293 -9.37 22.60 32.73
N SER A 294 -10.45 23.26 33.16
CA SER A 294 -10.55 24.67 33.53
C SER A 294 -10.95 25.71 32.47
N PHE A 295 -12.08 26.35 32.77
CA PHE A 295 -12.55 27.66 32.34
C PHE A 295 -11.44 28.71 32.16
N GLY A 296 -11.54 29.52 31.10
CA GLY A 296 -10.82 30.79 31.02
C GLY A 296 -10.69 31.38 29.61
N ASP A 297 -11.68 32.21 29.26
CA ASP A 297 -11.59 33.45 28.47
C ASP A 297 -10.96 33.50 27.06
N GLY A 298 -11.80 33.95 26.12
CA GLY A 298 -11.48 34.83 24.99
C GLY A 298 -10.12 34.72 24.29
N GLY A 299 -9.99 33.79 23.35
CA GLY A 299 -8.87 33.74 22.40
C GLY A 299 -9.34 33.37 21.00
N ARG A 300 -9.05 34.23 20.02
CA ARG A 300 -9.30 34.03 18.58
C ARG A 300 -8.87 32.63 18.13
N PHE A 301 -9.80 31.87 17.56
CA PHE A 301 -9.47 30.69 16.77
C PHE A 301 -8.67 31.13 15.55
N VAL A 302 -7.37 30.89 15.58
CA VAL A 302 -6.51 30.95 14.40
C VAL A 302 -6.51 29.56 13.80
N ASP A 303 -6.97 29.51 12.56
CA ASP A 303 -7.07 28.36 11.67
C ASP A 303 -5.69 27.72 11.46
N ASN A 304 -5.31 26.80 12.35
CA ASN A 304 -4.24 25.84 12.11
C ASN A 304 -4.90 24.48 11.95
N ALA A 305 -5.01 24.04 10.69
CA ALA A 305 -5.50 22.73 10.30
C ALA A 305 -4.90 21.65 11.21
N LEU A 306 -5.77 20.93 11.93
CA LEU A 306 -5.42 19.86 12.83
C LEU A 306 -4.66 18.78 12.06
N GLU A 307 -3.33 18.71 12.21
CA GLU A 307 -2.57 17.51 11.84
C GLU A 307 -3.03 16.40 12.78
N THR A 308 -4.01 15.61 12.35
CA THR A 308 -4.60 14.52 13.12
C THR A 308 -3.71 13.29 13.15
N LEU A 309 -2.71 13.24 12.26
CA LEU A 309 -1.87 12.09 12.05
C LEU A 309 -0.42 12.36 12.46
N GLN A 310 0.27 11.30 12.85
CA GLN A 310 1.69 11.29 13.16
C GLN A 310 2.38 10.13 12.44
N LEU A 311 3.63 10.36 12.06
CA LEU A 311 4.48 9.37 11.42
C LEU A 311 5.35 8.67 12.47
N VAL A 312 5.27 7.35 12.51
CA VAL A 312 6.00 6.49 13.46
C VAL A 312 6.92 5.57 12.67
N GLN A 313 8.20 5.57 13.03
CA GLN A 313 9.13 4.55 12.53
C GLN A 313 9.02 3.29 13.40
N ILE A 314 8.89 2.14 12.75
CA ILE A 314 8.86 0.82 13.39
C ILE A 314 10.04 -0.03 12.91
N ASP A 315 10.35 -1.09 13.65
CA ASP A 315 11.33 -2.06 13.18
C ASP A 315 10.72 -3.05 12.16
N ARG A 316 11.60 -3.79 11.47
CA ARG A 316 11.20 -4.76 10.43
C ARG A 316 10.35 -5.92 10.98
N MET A 317 10.58 -6.33 12.23
CA MET A 317 9.81 -7.43 12.84
C MET A 317 8.41 -6.96 13.23
N ALA A 318 8.25 -5.72 13.68
CA ALA A 318 6.96 -5.09 13.89
C ALA A 318 6.18 -4.96 12.56
N ALA A 319 6.88 -4.61 11.46
CA ALA A 319 6.29 -4.57 10.12
C ALA A 319 5.89 -5.96 9.60
N LEU A 320 6.59 -7.02 10.01
CA LEU A 320 6.28 -8.41 9.63
C LEU A 320 5.12 -9.00 10.43
N ASN A 321 5.12 -8.79 11.76
CA ASN A 321 4.18 -9.46 12.66
C ASN A 321 2.87 -8.68 12.88
N GLY A 322 2.86 -7.40 12.53
CA GLY A 322 1.81 -6.45 12.89
C GLY A 322 1.84 -6.10 14.39
N SER A 323 1.29 -4.94 14.75
CA SER A 323 0.82 -4.73 16.11
C SER A 323 -0.46 -5.56 16.31
N ALA A 324 -0.71 -6.06 17.53
CA ALA A 324 -1.88 -6.90 17.85
C ALA A 324 -3.24 -6.16 17.78
N ALA A 325 -3.34 -5.07 17.02
CA ALA A 325 -4.55 -4.28 16.84
C ALA A 325 -5.52 -4.97 15.85
N ARG A 326 -6.80 -4.95 16.22
CA ARG A 326 -7.90 -5.85 15.84
C ARG A 326 -8.51 -5.55 14.46
N ASP A 327 -8.93 -6.62 13.77
CA ASP A 327 -10.16 -6.82 12.96
C ASP A 327 -10.76 -5.70 12.08
N CYS A 328 -10.05 -4.63 11.72
CA CYS A 328 -10.57 -3.62 10.78
C CYS A 328 -10.58 -4.07 9.31
N ASP A 329 -9.90 -5.18 9.01
CA ASP A 329 -9.72 -5.75 7.67
C ASP A 329 -11.01 -6.36 7.10
N ALA A 330 -11.81 -7.05 7.91
CA ALA A 330 -12.98 -7.81 7.44
C ALA A 330 -14.03 -6.95 6.70
N ARG A 331 -14.19 -5.67 7.07
CA ARG A 331 -15.21 -4.79 6.48
C ARG A 331 -14.87 -4.36 5.05
N LEU A 332 -13.63 -3.94 4.81
CA LEU A 332 -13.19 -3.57 3.46
C LEU A 332 -13.20 -4.81 2.55
N GLN A 333 -12.81 -5.97 3.07
CA GLN A 333 -12.91 -7.23 2.35
C GLN A 333 -14.35 -7.57 1.92
N GLN A 334 -15.31 -7.40 2.82
CA GLN A 334 -16.74 -7.59 2.51
C GLN A 334 -17.23 -6.62 1.44
N LEU A 335 -16.81 -5.36 1.51
CA LEU A 335 -17.17 -4.34 0.52
C LEU A 335 -16.65 -4.69 -0.87
N LEU A 336 -15.38 -5.08 -0.98
CA LEU A 336 -14.78 -5.50 -2.24
C LEU A 336 -15.42 -6.77 -2.80
N ALA A 337 -15.83 -7.71 -1.93
CA ALA A 337 -16.59 -8.88 -2.35
C ALA A 337 -17.99 -8.54 -2.87
N ALA A 338 -18.68 -7.58 -2.24
CA ALA A 338 -20.00 -7.12 -2.68
C ALA A 338 -19.95 -6.41 -4.05
N ALA A 339 -18.95 -5.56 -4.26
CA ALA A 339 -18.73 -4.87 -5.52
C ALA A 339 -18.51 -5.85 -6.69
N ASP A 340 -17.71 -6.90 -6.46
CA ASP A 340 -17.40 -7.90 -7.48
C ASP A 340 -18.61 -8.77 -7.85
N SER A 341 -19.49 -9.07 -6.89
CA SER A 341 -20.73 -9.80 -7.18
C SER A 341 -21.61 -9.04 -8.20
N LEU A 342 -21.62 -7.71 -8.15
CA LEU A 342 -22.40 -6.89 -9.06
C LEU A 342 -21.77 -6.70 -10.44
N THR A 343 -20.46 -6.51 -10.52
CA THR A 343 -19.78 -6.45 -11.83
C THR A 343 -19.97 -7.76 -12.60
N HIS A 344 -19.95 -8.90 -11.92
CA HIS A 344 -20.31 -10.18 -12.52
C HIS A 344 -21.79 -10.24 -12.96
N LYS A 345 -22.74 -9.81 -12.12
CA LYS A 345 -24.18 -9.77 -12.50
C LYS A 345 -24.44 -8.86 -13.72
N ALA A 346 -23.79 -7.70 -13.80
CA ALA A 346 -23.91 -6.78 -14.93
C ALA A 346 -23.34 -7.38 -16.23
N HIS A 347 -22.22 -8.11 -16.15
CA HIS A 347 -21.65 -8.82 -17.30
C HIS A 347 -22.52 -9.96 -17.83
N TYR A 348 -23.34 -10.61 -16.99
CA TYR A 348 -24.28 -11.66 -17.42
C TYR A 348 -25.65 -11.12 -17.87
N ALA A 349 -25.98 -9.86 -17.57
CA ALA A 349 -27.33 -9.31 -17.77
C ALA A 349 -27.50 -8.37 -18.99
N GLY A 350 -26.45 -8.01 -19.74
CA GLY A 350 -26.57 -6.99 -20.79
C GLY A 350 -25.64 -7.14 -21.99
N HIS A 351 -26.15 -7.75 -23.06
CA HIS A 351 -25.84 -7.35 -24.43
C HIS A 351 -26.81 -6.21 -24.80
N ASP A 352 -26.48 -4.93 -24.53
CA ASP A 352 -26.86 -3.83 -25.41
C ASP A 352 -26.21 -2.46 -25.08
N HIS A 353 -25.78 -1.80 -26.16
CA HIS A 353 -25.48 -0.38 -26.39
C HIS A 353 -24.27 0.38 -25.77
N SER A 354 -23.31 0.63 -26.67
CA SER A 354 -22.64 1.92 -26.98
C SER A 354 -21.75 2.61 -25.94
N TYR A 355 -20.65 1.96 -25.57
CA TYR A 355 -19.36 2.61 -25.29
C TYR A 355 -18.22 1.84 -25.97
N GLN A 356 -18.33 1.65 -27.29
CA GLN A 356 -17.23 1.07 -28.08
C GLN A 356 -16.38 2.21 -28.62
N ASN A 357 -15.23 2.45 -28.00
CA ASN A 357 -13.97 2.89 -28.65
C ASN A 357 -12.82 3.25 -27.68
N GLU A 358 -12.96 3.09 -26.36
CA GLU A 358 -11.81 3.17 -25.45
C GLU A 358 -11.35 1.77 -25.02
N PRO A 359 -10.06 1.42 -25.16
CA PRO A 359 -9.56 0.14 -24.68
C PRO A 359 -9.63 0.11 -23.14
N PRO A 360 -10.10 -1.00 -22.53
CA PRO A 360 -10.14 -1.13 -21.08
C PRO A 360 -8.73 -1.14 -20.49
N LEU A 361 -8.61 -0.75 -19.21
CA LEU A 361 -7.38 -0.96 -18.46
C LEU A 361 -7.01 -2.46 -18.56
N ALA A 362 -5.82 -2.78 -19.03
CA ALA A 362 -5.37 -4.14 -19.24
C ALA A 362 -4.35 -4.53 -18.17
N ALA A 363 -4.51 -5.74 -17.64
CA ALA A 363 -3.51 -6.32 -16.75
C ALA A 363 -2.15 -6.45 -17.48
N VAL A 364 -1.06 -6.21 -16.77
CA VAL A 364 0.32 -6.31 -17.27
C VAL A 364 0.56 -7.63 -18.03
N PRO A 365 0.83 -7.59 -19.36
CA PRO A 365 1.14 -8.79 -20.13
C PRO A 365 2.56 -9.26 -19.76
N GLY A 366 2.67 -10.27 -18.90
CA GLY A 366 3.97 -10.84 -18.54
C GLY A 366 4.12 -11.39 -17.12
N ALA A 367 3.05 -11.45 -16.34
CA ALA A 367 3.00 -12.17 -15.06
C ALA A 367 2.10 -13.41 -15.09
N ARG A 368 1.50 -13.72 -16.25
CA ARG A 368 0.97 -15.04 -16.53
C ARG A 368 2.14 -15.92 -16.95
N ASN A 369 2.51 -16.88 -16.10
CA ASN A 369 3.32 -18.02 -16.54
C ASN A 369 2.61 -18.78 -17.66
#